data_AF-A0A1Z7ZQQ0-F1
#
_entry.id   AF-A0A1Z7ZQQ0-F1
#
_cell.length_a   1.000
_cell.length_b   1.000
_cell.length_c   1.000
_cell.angle_alpha   90.00
_cell.angle_beta   90.00
_cell.angle_gamma   90.00
#
_symmetry.space_group_name_H-M   'P 1'
#
loop_
_entity.id
_entity.type
_entity.pdbx_description
1 polymer ?
#
loop_
_entity_poly.entity_id
_entity_poly.type
_entity_poly.pdbx_seq_one_letter_code
_entity_poly.pdbx_strand_id
1 'polypeptide(L)'
;MFNHKQKGSFIFMDSTKSDTLCLKHFKNYSLSTIADIEKKEKNFKQKMKNKLPLKKENKLHQFYDKNDIFITYLIEVLKDENKFIVYPVLWRNQNISEINTRY
;
A
#
# COMPACT_ATOMS: atom_id res chain seq x y z
N MET A 1 15.84 -1.37 -5.67
CA MET A 1 16.16 -0.04 -5.09
C MET A 1 15.74 1.03 -6.09
N PHE A 2 14.69 1.82 -5.83
CA PHE A 2 14.37 2.98 -6.69
C PHE A 2 14.98 4.24 -6.09
N ASN A 3 16.14 4.62 -6.59
CA ASN A 3 16.53 6.01 -6.59
C ASN A 3 17.29 6.32 -7.89
N HIS A 4 16.61 6.98 -8.81
CA HIS A 4 17.29 7.80 -9.79
C HIS A 4 16.59 9.16 -9.81
N LYS A 5 17.23 10.10 -9.11
CA LYS A 5 17.14 11.56 -9.24
C LYS A 5 15.78 12.06 -9.79
N GLN A 6 14.94 12.56 -8.88
CA GLN A 6 13.72 13.37 -9.12
C GLN A 6 12.36 12.67 -9.26
N LYS A 7 12.16 11.44 -8.79
CA LYS A 7 10.81 10.87 -8.63
C LYS A 7 10.62 10.32 -7.22
N GLY A 8 9.69 10.91 -6.47
CA GLY A 8 9.36 10.47 -5.12
C GLY A 8 8.93 9.00 -5.12
N SER A 9 9.48 8.21 -4.21
CA SER A 9 9.00 6.84 -3.98
C SER A 9 7.68 6.92 -3.20
N PHE A 10 6.63 6.27 -3.72
CA PHE A 10 5.36 6.13 -2.99
C PHE A 10 5.45 5.11 -1.85
N ILE A 11 6.55 4.35 -1.75
CA ILE A 11 6.71 3.24 -0.80
C ILE A 11 8.06 3.24 -0.07
N PHE A 12 8.09 2.87 1.21
CA PHE A 12 9.28 2.48 1.97
C PHE A 12 9.36 0.95 2.04
N MET A 13 10.58 0.43 2.07
CA MET A 13 10.81 -0.97 2.47
C MET A 13 10.43 -1.09 3.94
N ASP A 14 9.60 -2.08 4.25
CA ASP A 14 9.34 -2.44 5.63
C ASP A 14 10.58 -3.13 6.23
N SER A 15 10.72 -3.08 7.55
CA SER A 15 11.82 -3.74 8.28
C SER A 15 11.77 -5.27 8.20
N THR A 16 10.63 -5.82 7.75
CA THR A 16 10.39 -7.24 7.58
C THR A 16 11.28 -7.83 6.47
N LYS A 17 11.79 -9.04 6.71
CA LYS A 17 12.65 -9.75 5.77
C LYS A 17 11.89 -10.08 4.47
N SER A 18 12.57 -9.94 3.34
CA SER A 18 12.04 -10.35 2.04
C SER A 18 12.10 -11.87 1.85
N ASP A 19 11.09 -12.42 1.19
CA ASP A 19 11.04 -13.84 0.85
C ASP A 19 11.31 -14.06 -0.63
N THR A 20 12.06 -15.12 -0.94
CA THR A 20 12.29 -15.56 -2.32
C THR A 20 11.51 -16.84 -2.58
N LEU A 21 10.66 -16.81 -3.60
CA LEU A 21 9.73 -17.89 -3.92
C LEU A 21 9.91 -18.37 -5.36
N CYS A 22 9.51 -19.61 -5.63
CA CYS A 22 9.52 -20.17 -6.99
C CYS A 22 8.39 -19.58 -7.83
N LEU A 23 8.68 -19.24 -9.09
CA LEU A 23 7.74 -18.59 -10.01
C LEU A 23 6.43 -19.36 -10.22
N LYS A 24 6.41 -20.68 -10.01
CA LYS A 24 5.18 -21.50 -10.04
C LYS A 24 4.09 -21.01 -9.06
N HIS A 25 4.50 -20.34 -7.97
CA HIS A 25 3.59 -19.77 -6.97
C HIS A 25 3.16 -18.34 -7.30
N PHE A 26 3.73 -17.70 -8.32
CA PHE A 26 3.40 -16.32 -8.70
C PHE A 26 1.91 -16.15 -9.03
N LYS A 27 1.29 -17.17 -9.64
CA LYS A 27 -0.15 -17.20 -9.92
C LYS A 27 -1.05 -17.14 -8.68
N ASN A 28 -0.51 -17.42 -7.50
CA ASN A 28 -1.25 -17.34 -6.24
C ASN A 28 -1.36 -15.89 -5.74
N TYR A 29 -0.62 -14.96 -6.34
CA TYR A 29 -0.64 -13.54 -6.00
C TYR A 29 -1.58 -12.79 -6.93
N SER A 30 -2.46 -11.98 -6.35
CA SER A 30 -3.29 -11.05 -7.11
C SER A 30 -2.59 -9.71 -7.23
N LEU A 31 -2.44 -9.22 -8.46
CA LEU A 31 -1.93 -7.88 -8.73
C LEU A 31 -3.11 -6.92 -8.82
N SER A 32 -3.01 -5.78 -8.16
CA SER A 32 -3.99 -4.69 -8.25
C SER A 32 -3.32 -3.47 -8.86
N THR A 33 -4.02 -2.77 -9.76
CA THR A 33 -3.55 -1.48 -10.25
C THR A 33 -3.73 -0.40 -9.17
N ILE A 34 -3.07 0.74 -9.32
CA ILE A 34 -3.26 1.90 -8.42
C ILE A 34 -4.74 2.32 -8.38
N ALA A 35 -5.40 2.37 -9.54
CA ALA A 35 -6.83 2.69 -9.64
C ALA A 35 -7.72 1.68 -8.88
N ASP A 36 -7.38 0.38 -8.93
CA ASP A 36 -8.10 -0.64 -8.16
C ASP A 36 -7.92 -0.45 -6.65
N ILE A 37 -6.70 -0.09 -6.21
CA ILE A 37 -6.39 0.18 -4.81
C ILE A 37 -7.18 1.39 -4.32
N GLU A 38 -7.20 2.48 -5.07
CA GLU A 38 -7.97 3.69 -4.74
C GLU A 38 -9.48 3.41 -4.65
N LYS A 39 -10.01 2.60 -5.58
CA LYS A 39 -11.41 2.17 -5.55
C LYS A 39 -11.71 1.32 -4.32
N LYS A 40 -10.83 0.36 -3.98
CA LYS A 40 -10.96 -0.49 -2.78
C LYS A 40 -10.89 0.35 -1.51
N GLU A 41 -10.00 1.33 -1.45
CA GLU A 41 -9.85 2.27 -0.33
C GLU A 41 -11.12 3.08 -0.11
N LYS A 42 -11.65 3.70 -1.18
CA LYS A 42 -12.89 4.47 -1.12
C LYS A 42 -14.07 3.63 -0.65
N ASN A 43 -14.20 2.41 -1.18
CA ASN A 43 -15.24 1.48 -0.80
C ASN A 43 -15.11 1.05 0.67
N PHE A 44 -13.89 0.80 1.16
CA PHE A 44 -13.64 0.48 2.56
C PHE A 44 -14.04 1.65 3.47
N LYS A 45 -13.58 2.87 3.15
CA LYS A 45 -13.92 4.09 3.90
C LYS A 45 -15.43 4.34 3.93
N GLN A 46 -16.14 4.12 2.81
CA GLN A 46 -17.59 4.25 2.75
C GLN A 46 -18.30 3.20 3.63
N LYS A 47 -17.84 1.94 3.63
CA LYS A 47 -18.39 0.90 4.50
C LYS A 47 -18.17 1.21 5.98
N MET A 48 -17.00 1.71 6.34
CA MET A 48 -16.66 2.04 7.72
C MET A 48 -17.38 3.30 8.21
N LYS A 49 -17.64 4.28 7.34
CA LYS A 49 -18.44 5.48 7.67
C LYS A 49 -19.84 5.12 8.20
N ASN A 50 -20.43 4.04 7.68
CA ASN A 50 -21.74 3.57 8.10
C ASN A 50 -21.71 2.72 9.38
N LYS A 51 -20.53 2.31 9.85
CA LYS A 51 -20.32 1.61 11.12
C LYS A 51 -19.92 2.61 12.22
N LEU A 52 -20.77 3.61 12.45
CA LEU A 52 -20.59 4.56 13.55
C LEU A 52 -20.48 3.82 14.89
N PRO A 53 -19.62 4.27 15.82
CA PRO A 53 -19.62 3.73 17.17
C PRO A 53 -20.97 4.03 17.82
N LEU A 54 -21.54 3.04 18.53
CA LEU A 54 -22.85 3.08 19.17
C LEU A 54 -23.02 4.22 20.18
N LYS A 55 -21.95 4.91 20.58
CA LYS A 55 -21.94 5.97 21.60
C LYS A 55 -21.24 7.23 21.09
N LYS A 56 -21.88 8.40 21.32
CA LYS A 56 -21.43 9.75 20.90
C LYS A 56 -20.06 10.16 21.44
N GLU A 57 -19.59 9.52 22.49
CA GLU A 57 -18.30 9.74 23.18
C GLU A 57 -17.11 9.03 22.49
N ASN A 58 -17.38 8.03 21.66
CA ASN A 58 -16.35 7.33 20.85
C ASN A 58 -16.18 7.95 19.44
N LYS A 59 -16.53 9.23 19.26
CA LYS A 59 -16.50 9.98 17.99
C LYS A 59 -15.09 10.22 17.40
N LEU A 60 -14.11 9.35 17.65
CA LEU A 60 -12.91 9.32 16.85
C LEU A 60 -13.27 8.67 15.51
N HIS A 61 -13.55 9.51 14.52
CA HIS A 61 -13.56 9.08 13.12
C HIS A 61 -12.16 8.54 12.84
N GLN A 62 -11.98 7.22 12.88
CA GLN A 62 -10.67 6.62 12.64
C GLN A 62 -10.28 6.93 11.19
N PHE A 63 -9.21 7.72 11.04
CA PHE A 63 -8.61 7.99 9.74
C PHE A 63 -7.81 6.75 9.37
N TYR A 64 -8.39 5.90 8.54
CA TYR A 64 -7.69 4.76 7.97
C TYR A 64 -6.85 5.22 6.78
N ASP A 65 -5.54 5.00 6.84
CA ASP A 65 -4.65 5.14 5.70
C ASP A 65 -4.52 3.79 4.94
N LYS A 66 -3.81 3.77 3.82
CA LYS A 66 -3.60 2.56 3.00
C LYS A 66 -2.77 1.50 3.72
N ASN A 67 -1.90 1.86 4.68
CA ASN A 67 -1.16 0.89 5.48
C ASN A 67 -2.09 0.22 6.52
N ASP A 68 -3.12 0.92 7.00
CA ASP A 68 -4.16 0.32 7.85
C ASP A 68 -5.09 -0.62 7.09
N ILE A 69 -5.32 -0.35 5.80
CA ILE A 69 -6.31 -1.06 4.98
C ILE A 69 -5.67 -2.23 4.22
N PHE A 70 -4.40 -2.08 3.79
CA PHE A 70 -3.74 -3.02 2.90
C PHE A 70 -2.35 -3.41 3.41
N ILE A 71 -2.08 -4.71 3.36
CA ILE A 71 -0.70 -5.20 3.36
C ILE A 71 -0.21 -5.14 1.91
N THR A 72 0.88 -4.40 1.69
CA THR A 72 1.39 -4.14 0.34
C THR A 72 2.74 -4.81 0.15
N TYR A 73 2.91 -5.43 -1.00
CA TYR A 73 4.15 -6.09 -1.37
C TYR A 73 4.65 -5.57 -2.72
N LEU A 74 5.95 -5.33 -2.82
CA LEU A 74 6.65 -5.16 -4.09
C LEU A 74 7.17 -6.53 -4.53
N ILE A 75 6.93 -6.89 -5.78
CA ILE A 75 7.41 -8.15 -6.35
C ILE A 75 8.47 -7.86 -7.41
N GLU A 76 9.61 -8.51 -7.29
CA GLU A 76 10.68 -8.51 -8.29
C GLU A 76 10.80 -9.91 -8.90
N VAL A 77 10.70 -10.01 -10.23
CA VAL A 77 10.73 -11.31 -10.92
C VAL A 77 12.13 -11.56 -11.49
N LEU A 78 12.78 -12.62 -11.00
CA LEU A 78 14.08 -13.10 -11.48
C LEU A 78 13.84 -14.23 -12.48
N LYS A 79 13.60 -13.87 -13.74
CA LYS A 79 13.23 -14.81 -14.81
C LYS A 79 14.28 -15.91 -15.01
N ASP A 80 15.56 -15.55 -15.02
CA ASP A 80 16.66 -16.48 -15.28
C ASP A 80 16.81 -17.53 -14.16
N GLU A 81 16.38 -17.21 -12.95
CA GLU A 81 16.39 -18.12 -11.80
C GLU A 81 15.06 -18.84 -11.56
N ASN A 82 14.03 -18.56 -12.38
CA ASN A 82 12.67 -19.06 -12.19
C ASN A 82 12.12 -18.77 -10.76
N LYS A 83 12.45 -17.59 -10.23
CA LYS A 83 12.08 -17.13 -8.89
C LYS A 83 11.49 -15.72 -8.92
N PHE A 84 10.87 -15.33 -7.83
CA PHE A 84 10.51 -13.94 -7.56
C PHE A 84 10.75 -13.62 -6.09
N ILE A 85 11.05 -12.36 -5.81
CA ILE A 85 11.26 -11.84 -4.47
C ILE A 85 10.05 -11.00 -4.08
N VAL A 86 9.56 -11.20 -2.86
CA VAL A 86 8.46 -10.44 -2.26
C VAL A 86 9.04 -9.55 -1.18
N TYR A 87 8.92 -8.24 -1.35
CA TYR A 87 9.33 -7.24 -0.39
C TYR A 87 8.09 -6.63 0.28
N PRO A 88 7.93 -6.78 1.60
CA PRO A 88 6.91 -6.03 2.34
C PRO A 88 7.23 -4.53 2.26
N VAL A 89 6.22 -3.71 1.98
CA VAL A 89 6.39 -2.26 1.81
C VAL A 89 5.25 -1.47 2.45
N LEU A 90 5.56 -0.24 2.82
CA LEU A 90 4.61 0.72 3.41
C LEU A 90 4.43 1.93 2.49
N TRP A 91 3.20 2.39 2.34
CA TRP A 91 2.84 3.60 1.60
C TRP A 91 3.29 4.86 2.34
N ARG A 92 3.86 5.81 1.59
CA ARG A 92 4.32 7.12 2.07
C ARG A 92 3.32 8.22 1.81
N ASN A 93 3.48 9.34 2.54
CA ASN A 93 2.92 10.65 2.18
C ASN A 93 1.40 10.63 1.93
N GLN A 94 0.70 9.73 2.62
CA GLN A 94 -0.70 9.41 2.35
C GLN A 94 -1.69 10.53 2.70
N ASN A 95 -1.20 11.63 3.29
CA ASN A 95 -1.96 12.82 3.68
C ASN A 95 -1.22 14.13 3.33
N ILE A 96 -0.27 14.12 2.39
CA ILE A 96 0.28 15.40 1.89
C ILE A 96 -0.76 15.98 0.93
N SER A 97 -1.70 16.77 1.45
CA SER A 97 -2.31 17.82 0.66
C SER A 97 -1.18 18.69 0.13
N GLU A 98 -1.16 18.96 -1.19
CA GLU A 98 -0.26 19.94 -1.79
C GLU A 98 -0.27 21.23 -0.96
N ILE A 99 0.72 21.39 -0.07
CA ILE A 99 1.02 22.69 0.48
C ILE A 99 1.61 23.42 -0.72
N ASN A 100 0.79 24.32 -1.28
CA ASN A 100 1.16 25.33 -2.26
C ASN A 100 2.38 26.12 -1.74
N THR A 101 3.58 25.56 -1.85
CA THR A 101 4.82 26.33 -1.76
C THR A 101 4.99 27.07 -3.07
N ARG A 102 4.26 28.19 -3.19
CA ARG A 102 4.62 29.29 -4.06
C ARG A 102 5.83 29.97 -3.41
N TYR A 103 7.01 29.71 -3.96
CA TYR A 103 8.13 30.64 -3.85
C TYR A 103 7.94 31.74 -4.89
#